data_AF-A0A7C5C0T9-F1
#
_entry.id   AF-A0A7C5C0T9-F1
#
_cell.length_a   1.000
_cell.length_b   1.000
_cell.length_c   1.000
_cell.angle_alpha   90.00
_cell.angle_beta   90.00
_cell.angle_gamma   90.00
#
_symmetry.space_group_name_H-M   'P 1'
#
loop_
_entity.id
_entity.type
_entity.pdbx_description
1 polymer ?
#
loop_
_entity_poly.entity_id
_entity_poly.type
_entity_poly.pdbx_seq_one_letter_code
_entity_poly.pdbx_strand_id
1 'polypeptide(L)'
;MSDRKNLSRFFGENAVVILFVLITLAAIPPSGLSIQYIVQEMITRLGRNTFLVLALILPIYAGMGLNFGMTLGAMSGQIGLIMAINWNIMGVEGLAFAALIGTPIAVVMGYIAGAVLNRAKGREMVTGYILAFFINGVYQFVVLYMMGSIFPIRNPAILLSRGYGIRNTLNLQGVRQ
;
A
#
# COMPACT_ATOMS: atom_id res chain seq x y z
N MET A 1 10.70 -9.40 49.87
CA MET A 1 9.23 -9.23 49.67
C MET A 1 8.88 -8.11 48.67
N SER A 2 9.86 -7.47 48.01
CA SER A 2 9.65 -6.40 47.02
C SER A 2 9.43 -6.93 45.59
N ASP A 3 10.09 -8.03 45.21
CA ASP A 3 10.09 -8.52 43.82
C ASP A 3 8.75 -9.08 43.31
N ARG A 4 7.91 -9.64 44.19
CA ARG A 4 6.58 -10.17 43.79
C ARG A 4 5.61 -9.07 43.37
N LYS A 5 5.71 -7.85 43.92
CA LYS A 5 4.87 -6.71 43.51
C LYS A 5 5.26 -6.21 42.11
N ASN A 6 6.54 -6.31 41.75
CA ASN A 6 7.01 -5.94 40.42
C ASN A 6 6.59 -6.95 39.35
N LEU A 7 6.65 -8.26 39.65
CA LEU A 7 6.21 -9.28 38.70
C LEU A 7 4.70 -9.21 38.42
N SER A 8 3.88 -9.06 39.47
CA SER A 8 2.42 -8.94 39.31
C SER A 8 2.01 -7.68 38.55
N ARG A 9 2.71 -6.56 38.74
CA ARG A 9 2.49 -5.33 37.96
C ARG A 9 2.91 -5.51 36.50
N PHE A 10 4.05 -6.14 36.23
CA PHE A 10 4.53 -6.38 34.88
C PHE A 10 3.56 -7.23 34.04
N PHE A 11 2.96 -8.27 34.64
CA PHE A 11 1.92 -9.08 33.98
C PHE A 11 0.61 -8.32 33.78
N GLY A 12 0.25 -7.40 34.68
CA GLY A 12 -0.94 -6.55 34.54
C GLY A 12 -0.78 -5.47 33.46
N GLU A 13 0.38 -4.82 33.41
CA GLU A 13 0.70 -3.74 32.47
C GLU A 13 0.89 -4.26 31.04
N ASN A 14 1.46 -5.46 30.89
CA ASN A 14 1.70 -6.09 29.58
C ASN A 14 0.70 -7.20 29.23
N ALA A 15 -0.45 -7.27 29.92
CA ALA A 15 -1.44 -8.34 29.74
C ALA A 15 -1.85 -8.53 28.28
N VAL A 16 -2.04 -7.43 27.53
CA VAL A 16 -2.42 -7.45 26.11
C VAL A 16 -1.30 -8.05 25.25
N VAL A 17 -0.04 -7.65 25.49
CA VAL A 17 1.12 -8.14 24.72
C VAL A 17 1.33 -9.63 24.99
N ILE A 18 1.26 -10.03 26.26
CA ILE A 18 1.41 -11.43 26.68
C ILE A 18 0.30 -12.29 26.06
N LEU A 19 -0.94 -11.83 26.10
CA LEU A 19 -2.07 -12.51 25.47
C LEU A 19 -1.84 -12.69 23.96
N PHE A 20 -1.38 -11.63 23.28
CA PHE A 20 -1.13 -11.68 21.84
C PHE A 20 -0.01 -12.67 21.49
N VAL A 21 1.07 -12.69 22.27
CA VAL A 21 2.17 -13.66 22.09
C VAL A 21 1.67 -15.09 22.32
N LEU A 22 0.89 -15.33 23.37
CA LEU A 22 0.34 -16.65 23.67
C LEU A 22 -0.59 -17.16 22.56
N ILE A 23 -1.50 -16.31 22.08
CA ILE A 23 -2.38 -16.65 20.95
C ILE A 23 -1.56 -16.95 19.70
N THR A 24 -0.54 -16.14 19.42
CA THR A 24 0.32 -16.33 18.25
C THR A 24 1.08 -17.65 18.34
N LEU A 25 1.69 -17.97 19.49
CA LEU A 25 2.39 -19.23 19.72
C LEU A 25 1.45 -20.44 19.60
N ALA A 26 0.23 -20.35 20.15
CA ALA A 26 -0.78 -21.39 20.03
C ALA A 26 -1.28 -21.58 18.59
N ALA A 27 -1.20 -20.54 17.75
CA ALA A 27 -1.60 -20.58 16.34
C ALA A 27 -0.51 -21.15 15.40
N ILE A 28 0.74 -21.29 15.84
CA ILE A 28 1.84 -21.83 15.01
C ILE A 28 1.59 -23.30 14.62
N PRO A 29 1.30 -24.24 15.56
CA PRO A 29 1.08 -25.65 15.22
C PRO A 29 -0.04 -25.90 14.20
N PRO A 30 -1.26 -25.32 14.34
CA PRO A 30 -2.32 -25.55 13.36
C PRO A 30 -2.06 -24.86 12.01
N SER A 31 -1.14 -23.90 11.92
CA SER A 31 -0.83 -23.22 10.66
C SER A 31 -0.02 -24.06 9.67
N GLY A 32 0.71 -25.09 10.15
CA GLY A 32 1.60 -25.90 9.31
C GLY A 32 2.80 -25.15 8.72
N LEU A 33 3.04 -23.90 9.13
CA LEU A 33 4.11 -23.04 8.62
C LEU A 33 5.42 -23.30 9.38
N SER A 34 6.54 -23.28 8.65
CA SER A 34 7.86 -23.36 9.28
C SER A 34 8.19 -22.08 10.04
N ILE A 35 8.96 -22.20 11.13
CA ILE A 35 9.43 -21.04 11.91
C ILE A 35 10.22 -20.07 11.01
N GLN A 36 11.01 -20.61 10.08
CA GLN A 36 11.75 -19.82 9.09
C GLN A 36 10.82 -18.97 8.21
N TYR A 37 9.70 -19.55 7.74
CA TYR A 37 8.70 -18.82 6.95
C TYR A 37 8.07 -17.68 7.78
N ILE A 38 7.71 -17.94 9.04
CA ILE A 38 7.11 -16.93 9.92
C ILE A 38 8.08 -15.76 10.14
N VAL A 39 9.35 -16.04 10.40
CA VAL A 39 10.39 -15.01 10.58
C VAL A 39 10.61 -14.21 9.30
N GLN A 40 10.67 -14.86 8.14
CA GLN A 40 10.83 -14.17 6.87
C GLN A 40 9.64 -13.27 6.55
N GLU A 41 8.43 -13.74 6.83
CA GLU A 41 7.21 -12.97 6.63
C GLU A 41 7.14 -11.78 7.60
N MET A 42 7.59 -11.94 8.85
CA MET A 42 7.77 -10.83 9.80
C MET A 42 8.76 -9.79 9.29
N ILE A 43 9.93 -10.20 8.80
CA ILE A 43 10.94 -9.28 8.26
C ILE A 43 10.38 -8.52 7.05
N THR A 44 9.71 -9.22 6.13
CA THR A 44 9.10 -8.62 4.94
C THR A 44 8.03 -7.59 5.33
N ARG A 45 7.19 -7.90 6.33
CA ARG A 45 6.19 -6.98 6.86
C ARG A 45 6.80 -5.78 7.54
N LEU A 46 7.85 -5.99 8.33
CA LEU A 46 8.62 -4.90 8.94
C LEU A 46 9.18 -3.98 7.87
N GLY A 47 9.88 -4.52 6.87
CA GLY A 47 10.44 -3.74 5.77
C GLY A 47 9.38 -2.90 5.04
N ARG A 48 8.24 -3.50 4.68
CA ARG A 48 7.12 -2.78 4.06
C ARG A 48 6.56 -1.69 4.98
N ASN A 49 6.28 -2.02 6.23
CA ASN A 49 5.63 -1.10 7.16
C ASN A 49 6.55 0.07 7.54
N THR A 50 7.86 -0.16 7.69
CA THR A 50 8.84 0.90 7.92
C THR A 50 8.87 1.88 6.74
N PHE A 51 8.86 1.37 5.50
CA PHE A 51 8.77 2.24 4.32
C PHE A 51 7.50 3.10 4.31
N LEU A 52 6.35 2.52 4.68
CA LEU A 52 5.10 3.26 4.80
C LEU A 52 5.15 4.32 5.92
N VAL A 53 5.76 4.00 7.06
CA VAL A 53 5.95 4.95 8.16
C VAL A 53 6.83 6.13 7.71
N LEU A 54 7.96 5.85 7.03
CA LEU A 54 8.83 6.90 6.49
C LEU A 54 8.08 7.81 5.52
N ALA A 55 7.20 7.26 4.67
CA ALA A 55 6.36 8.04 3.76
C ALA A 55 5.34 8.93 4.50
N LEU A 56 4.87 8.52 5.69
CA LEU A 56 3.89 9.26 6.50
C LEU A 56 4.52 10.41 7.31
N ILE A 57 5.83 10.37 7.55
CA ILE A 57 6.55 11.42 8.30
C ILE A 57 6.42 12.79 7.62
N LEU A 58 6.51 12.85 6.29
CA LEU A 58 6.38 14.08 5.50
C LEU A 58 5.01 14.78 5.71
N PRO A 59 3.85 14.09 5.53
CA PRO A 59 2.54 14.64 5.87
C PRO A 59 2.40 15.11 7.33
N ILE A 60 2.96 14.36 8.29
CA ILE A 60 2.90 14.70 9.72
C ILE A 60 3.59 16.03 9.99
N TYR A 61 4.80 16.23 9.47
CA TYR A 61 5.53 17.48 9.66
C TYR A 61 4.84 18.68 9.02
N ALA A 62 4.12 18.46 7.92
CA ALA A 62 3.35 19.50 7.27
C ALA A 62 2.00 19.81 7.98
N GLY A 63 1.64 19.06 9.04
CA GLY A 63 0.34 19.21 9.72
C GLY A 63 -0.85 18.69 8.89
N MET A 64 -0.59 18.00 7.79
CA MET A 64 -1.61 17.47 6.89
C MET A 64 -2.15 16.11 7.39
N GLY A 65 -3.33 15.71 6.91
CA GLY A 65 -3.94 14.43 7.29
C GLY A 65 -3.04 13.22 6.99
N LEU A 66 -3.05 12.22 7.87
CA LEU A 66 -2.42 10.94 7.61
C LEU A 66 -3.18 10.22 6.48
N ASN A 67 -2.45 9.61 5.55
CA ASN A 67 -2.92 8.68 4.49
C ASN A 67 -3.27 9.24 3.10
N PHE A 68 -3.51 10.53 2.87
CA PHE A 68 -3.88 11.00 1.51
C PHE A 68 -2.74 10.85 0.48
N GLY A 69 -1.52 11.28 0.84
CA GLY A 69 -0.36 11.25 -0.06
C GLY A 69 0.07 9.83 -0.41
N MET A 70 -0.07 8.90 0.55
CA MET A 70 0.21 7.48 0.33
C MET A 70 -0.75 6.88 -0.69
N THR A 71 -2.04 7.19 -0.61
CA THR A 71 -3.03 6.69 -1.57
C THR A 71 -2.77 7.20 -2.99
N LEU A 72 -2.48 8.50 -3.15
CA LEU A 72 -2.16 9.09 -4.46
C LEU A 72 -0.88 8.49 -5.08
N GLY A 73 0.17 8.34 -4.26
CA GLY A 73 1.42 7.72 -4.68
C GLY A 73 1.24 6.25 -5.06
N ALA A 74 0.51 5.48 -4.26
CA ALA A 74 0.22 4.08 -4.52
C ALA A 74 -0.56 3.87 -5.83
N MET A 75 -1.58 4.69 -6.10
CA MET A 75 -2.33 4.63 -7.37
C MET A 75 -1.45 4.98 -8.57
N SER A 76 -0.61 6.00 -8.44
CA SER A 76 0.31 6.40 -9.51
C SER A 76 1.33 5.29 -9.82
N GLY A 77 1.87 4.64 -8.79
CA GLY A 77 2.74 3.48 -8.93
C GLY A 77 2.02 2.26 -9.52
N GLN A 78 0.76 2.02 -9.14
CA GLN A 78 -0.05 0.95 -9.71
C GLN A 78 -0.30 1.15 -11.21
N ILE A 79 -0.56 2.38 -11.66
CA ILE A 79 -0.67 2.69 -13.10
C ILE A 79 0.65 2.36 -13.82
N GLY A 80 1.79 2.76 -13.24
CA GLY A 80 3.12 2.44 -13.79
C GLY A 80 3.36 0.93 -13.90
N LEU A 81 2.99 0.16 -12.88
CA LEU A 81 3.10 -1.31 -12.89
C LEU A 81 2.17 -1.94 -13.92
N ILE A 82 0.93 -1.46 -14.04
CA ILE A 82 0.00 -1.94 -15.05
C ILE A 82 0.58 -1.73 -16.46
N MET A 83 1.20 -0.58 -16.72
CA MET A 83 1.84 -0.29 -18.00
C MET A 83 3.06 -1.18 -18.25
N ALA A 84 3.89 -1.43 -17.22
CA ALA A 84 5.02 -2.36 -17.31
C ALA A 84 4.55 -3.76 -17.73
N ILE A 85 3.51 -4.29 -17.08
CA ILE A 85 2.96 -5.62 -17.38
C ILE A 85 2.26 -5.64 -18.75
N ASN A 86 1.62 -4.54 -19.16
CA ASN A 86 1.00 -4.41 -20.49
C ASN A 86 2.05 -4.50 -21.61
N TRP A 87 3.23 -3.94 -21.40
CA TRP A 87 4.37 -4.03 -22.34
C TRP A 87 5.28 -5.23 -22.11
N ASN A 88 4.90 -6.13 -21.20
CA ASN A 88 5.63 -7.35 -20.86
C ASN A 88 7.06 -7.09 -20.34
N ILE A 89 7.29 -5.92 -19.72
CA ILE A 89 8.57 -5.58 -19.09
C ILE A 89 8.57 -6.22 -17.70
N MET A 90 9.39 -7.25 -17.52
CA MET A 90 9.43 -8.08 -16.30
C MET A 90 10.68 -7.80 -15.45
N GLY A 91 10.72 -8.39 -14.26
CA GLY A 91 11.84 -8.25 -13.32
C GLY A 91 12.12 -6.82 -12.84
N VAL A 92 13.39 -6.56 -12.53
CA VAL A 92 13.87 -5.26 -12.02
C VAL A 92 13.68 -4.13 -13.03
N GLU A 93 13.81 -4.43 -14.32
CA GLU A 93 13.58 -3.46 -15.40
C GLU A 93 12.11 -3.03 -15.46
N GLY A 94 11.17 -3.94 -15.24
CA GLY A 94 9.75 -3.64 -15.12
C GLY A 94 9.44 -2.72 -13.93
N LEU A 95 10.13 -2.92 -12.81
CA LEU A 95 10.01 -2.05 -11.63
C LEU A 95 10.58 -0.65 -11.90
N ALA A 96 11.75 -0.56 -12.53
CA ALA A 96 12.37 0.71 -12.90
C ALA A 96 11.51 1.49 -13.91
N PHE A 97 10.95 0.79 -14.90
CA PHE A 97 10.00 1.34 -15.86
C PHE A 97 8.73 1.85 -15.16
N ALA A 98 8.16 1.05 -14.25
CA ALA A 98 7.00 1.46 -13.47
C ALA A 98 7.27 2.69 -12.61
N ALA A 99 8.45 2.80 -12.02
CA ALA A 99 8.88 4.00 -11.30
C ALA A 99 9.02 5.20 -12.25
N LEU A 100 9.62 5.01 -13.42
CA LEU A 100 9.81 6.08 -14.42
C LEU A 100 8.48 6.67 -14.90
N ILE A 101 7.44 5.85 -15.07
CA ILE A 101 6.10 6.31 -15.44
C ILE A 101 5.31 6.80 -14.23
N GLY A 102 5.39 6.09 -13.11
CA GLY A 102 4.62 6.37 -11.90
C GLY A 102 5.06 7.65 -11.20
N THR A 103 6.35 7.99 -11.20
CA THR A 103 6.89 9.18 -10.52
C THR A 103 6.36 10.49 -11.12
N PRO A 104 6.38 10.72 -12.46
CA PRO A 104 5.76 11.90 -13.05
C PRO A 104 4.26 12.04 -12.72
N ILE A 105 3.52 10.94 -12.77
CA ILE A 105 2.09 10.95 -12.42
C ILE A 105 1.91 11.32 -10.94
N ALA A 106 2.73 10.75 -10.05
CA ALA A 106 2.71 11.05 -8.63
C ALA A 106 3.04 12.52 -8.34
N VAL A 107 4.00 13.12 -9.07
CA VAL A 107 4.35 14.54 -8.93
C VAL A 107 3.19 15.44 -9.35
N VAL A 108 2.55 15.16 -10.49
CA VAL A 108 1.38 15.92 -10.96
C VAL A 108 0.22 15.80 -9.97
N MET A 109 -0.09 14.59 -9.50
CA MET A 109 -1.13 14.35 -8.51
C MET A 109 -0.82 15.02 -7.17
N GLY A 110 0.44 14.99 -6.75
CA GLY A 110 0.92 15.67 -5.56
C GLY A 110 0.78 17.19 -5.65
N TYR A 111 1.07 17.77 -6.81
CA TYR A 111 0.89 19.21 -7.05
C TYR A 111 -0.59 19.62 -6.98
N ILE A 112 -1.48 18.87 -7.65
CA ILE A 112 -2.92 19.11 -7.59
C ILE A 112 -3.43 19.01 -6.16
N ALA A 113 -3.02 17.96 -5.43
CA ALA A 113 -3.39 17.77 -4.04
C ALA A 113 -2.91 18.92 -3.15
N GLY A 114 -1.65 19.35 -3.29
CA GLY A 114 -1.10 20.48 -2.56
C GLY A 114 -1.84 21.79 -2.84
N ALA A 115 -2.22 22.04 -4.10
CA ALA A 115 -3.00 23.21 -4.48
C ALA A 115 -4.41 23.21 -3.84
N VAL A 116 -5.07 22.05 -3.77
CA VAL A 116 -6.37 21.90 -3.10
C VAL A 116 -6.24 22.11 -1.59
N LEU A 117 -5.24 21.49 -0.96
CA LEU A 117 -5.03 21.62 0.48
C LEU A 117 -4.69 23.06 0.89
N ASN A 118 -3.90 23.77 0.10
CA ASN A 118 -3.60 25.18 0.33
C ASN A 118 -4.84 26.08 0.33
N ARG A 119 -5.89 25.70 -0.40
CA ARG A 119 -7.18 26.42 -0.40
C ARG A 119 -8.08 26.02 0.76
N ALA A 120 -7.83 24.87 1.39
CA ALA A 120 -8.63 24.30 2.48
C ALA A 120 -7.92 24.39 3.84
N LYS A 121 -7.05 25.39 4.03
CA LYS A 121 -6.32 25.64 5.29
C LYS A 121 -7.26 25.63 6.49
N GLY A 122 -6.87 24.90 7.54
CA GLY A 122 -7.67 24.69 8.74
C GLY A 122 -8.72 23.57 8.64
N ARG A 123 -8.91 22.96 7.47
CA ARG A 123 -9.76 21.77 7.24
C ARG A 123 -9.06 20.71 6.39
N GLU A 124 -7.73 20.72 6.42
CA GLU A 124 -6.85 19.94 5.55
C GLU A 124 -7.02 18.44 5.73
N MET A 125 -7.28 17.98 6.97
CA MET A 125 -7.49 16.56 7.27
C MET A 125 -8.74 16.02 6.58
N VAL A 126 -9.90 16.67 6.76
CA VAL A 126 -11.17 16.23 6.16
C VAL A 126 -11.11 16.36 4.62
N THR A 127 -10.56 17.47 4.14
CA THR A 127 -10.40 17.70 2.69
C THR A 127 -9.48 16.65 2.06
N GLY A 128 -8.39 16.30 2.73
CA GLY A 128 -7.47 15.25 2.30
C GLY A 128 -8.14 13.87 2.21
N TYR A 129 -9.00 13.52 3.18
CA TYR A 129 -9.77 12.27 3.11
C TYR A 129 -10.73 12.24 1.91
N ILE A 130 -11.49 13.32 1.69
CA ILE A 130 -12.43 13.41 0.56
C ILE A 130 -11.66 13.38 -0.77
N LEU A 131 -10.53 14.08 -0.85
CA LEU A 131 -9.68 14.07 -2.05
C LEU A 131 -9.17 12.66 -2.37
N ALA A 132 -8.72 11.90 -1.36
CA ALA A 132 -8.27 10.53 -1.54
C ALA A 132 -9.40 9.62 -2.05
N PHE A 133 -10.61 9.73 -1.50
CA PHE A 133 -11.78 8.99 -2.00
C PHE A 133 -12.15 9.37 -3.43
N PHE A 134 -12.11 10.67 -3.75
CA PHE A 134 -12.41 11.16 -5.09
C PHE A 134 -11.42 10.60 -6.12
N ILE A 135 -10.13 10.72 -5.85
CA ILE A 135 -9.09 10.18 -6.75
C ILE A 135 -9.16 8.65 -6.82
N ASN A 136 -9.52 7.97 -5.73
CA ASN A 136 -9.79 6.53 -5.76
C ASN A 136 -10.93 6.19 -6.74
N GLY A 137 -12.04 6.94 -6.70
CA GLY A 137 -13.15 6.77 -7.64
C GLY A 137 -12.73 7.01 -9.09
N VAL A 138 -11.95 8.07 -9.35
CA VAL A 138 -11.39 8.35 -10.69
C VAL A 138 -10.47 7.21 -11.14
N TYR A 139 -9.58 6.74 -10.26
CA TYR A 139 -8.69 5.61 -10.54
C TYR A 139 -9.48 4.35 -10.89
N GLN A 140 -10.47 3.98 -10.08
CA GLN A 140 -11.31 2.81 -10.36
C GLN A 140 -12.07 2.96 -11.68
N PHE A 141 -12.59 4.14 -11.97
CA PHE A 141 -13.26 4.42 -13.24
C PHE A 141 -12.32 4.20 -14.43
N VAL A 142 -11.11 4.78 -14.38
CA VAL A 142 -10.11 4.63 -15.45
C VAL A 142 -9.69 3.16 -15.61
N VAL A 143 -9.34 2.49 -14.51
CA VAL A 143 -8.78 1.13 -14.53
C VAL A 143 -9.83 0.06 -14.89
N LEU A 144 -11.08 0.21 -14.47
CA LEU A 144 -12.13 -0.78 -14.72
C LEU A 144 -12.90 -0.54 -16.02
N TYR A 145 -13.03 0.70 -16.47
CA TYR A 145 -13.88 1.02 -17.63
C TYR A 145 -13.12 1.56 -18.83
N MET A 146 -12.06 2.35 -18.63
CA MET A 146 -11.30 2.94 -19.75
C MET A 146 -10.18 2.03 -20.24
N MET A 147 -9.56 1.25 -19.36
CA MET A 147 -8.50 0.31 -19.75
C MET A 147 -9.08 -0.92 -20.46
N GLY A 148 -8.58 -1.23 -21.66
CA GLY A 148 -9.13 -2.24 -22.58
C GLY A 148 -10.06 -1.67 -23.66
N SER A 149 -10.82 -0.61 -23.37
CA SER A 149 -11.68 0.07 -24.36
C SER A 149 -10.99 1.25 -25.03
N ILE A 150 -10.36 2.15 -24.25
CA ILE A 150 -9.68 3.36 -24.74
C ILE A 150 -8.17 3.14 -24.75
N PHE A 151 -7.63 2.53 -23.69
CA PHE A 151 -6.22 2.14 -23.63
C PHE A 151 -6.06 0.69 -24.08
N PRO A 152 -5.38 0.41 -25.20
CA PRO A 152 -5.21 -0.95 -25.69
C PRO A 152 -4.33 -1.75 -24.73
N ILE A 153 -4.92 -2.77 -24.11
CA ILE A 153 -4.17 -3.75 -23.33
C ILE A 153 -3.84 -4.93 -24.24
N ARG A 154 -2.54 -5.14 -24.48
CA ARG A 154 -2.02 -6.22 -25.32
C ARG A 154 -1.98 -7.56 -24.59
N ASN A 155 -1.94 -7.53 -23.26
CA ASN A 155 -1.83 -8.73 -22.44
C ASN A 155 -3.20 -9.19 -21.91
N PRO A 156 -3.77 -10.30 -22.43
CA PRO A 156 -5.08 -10.80 -22.01
C PRO A 156 -5.10 -11.31 -20.57
N ALA A 157 -3.94 -11.55 -19.94
CA ALA A 157 -3.86 -11.98 -18.54
C ALA A 157 -4.29 -10.87 -17.55
N ILE A 158 -4.18 -9.61 -17.95
CA ILE A 158 -4.50 -8.43 -17.13
C ILE A 158 -5.98 -8.04 -17.29
N LEU A 159 -6.56 -8.34 -18.45
CA LEU A 159 -7.95 -7.99 -18.78
C LEU A 159 -8.96 -8.90 -18.06
N LEU A 160 -10.10 -8.31 -17.69
CA LEU A 160 -11.30 -9.06 -17.33
C LEU A 160 -11.74 -9.91 -18.53
N SER A 161 -12.34 -11.07 -18.26
CA SER A 161 -12.86 -11.98 -19.29
C SER A 161 -13.91 -11.35 -20.23
N ARG A 162 -14.43 -10.16 -19.89
CA ARG A 162 -15.38 -9.39 -20.69
C ARG A 162 -14.71 -8.49 -21.74
N GLY A 163 -13.38 -8.43 -21.78
CA GLY A 163 -12.59 -7.68 -22.78
C GLY A 163 -12.26 -6.22 -22.41
N TYR A 164 -12.80 -5.70 -21.31
CA TYR A 164 -12.47 -4.37 -20.77
C TYR A 164 -12.38 -4.42 -19.24
N GLY A 165 -11.55 -3.55 -18.67
CA GLY A 165 -11.25 -3.49 -17.25
C GLY A 165 -10.14 -4.43 -16.81
N ILE A 166 -9.41 -4.02 -15.77
CA ILE A 166 -8.27 -4.77 -15.22
C ILE A 166 -8.70 -5.62 -14.02
N ARG A 167 -8.16 -6.84 -13.92
CA ARG A 167 -8.38 -7.73 -12.78
C ARG A 167 -7.85 -7.09 -11.49
N ASN A 168 -8.66 -7.13 -10.43
CA ASN A 168 -8.29 -6.61 -9.11
C ASN A 168 -7.04 -7.28 -8.51
N THR A 169 -6.75 -8.52 -8.90
CA THR A 169 -5.56 -9.28 -8.50
C THR A 169 -4.67 -9.55 -9.71
N LEU A 170 -3.73 -8.63 -9.94
CA LEU A 170 -2.60 -8.90 -10.83
C LEU A 170 -1.55 -9.67 -10.04
N ASN A 171 -1.31 -10.92 -10.42
CA ASN A 171 -0.29 -11.72 -9.77
C ASN A 171 1.08 -11.31 -10.35
N LEU A 172 1.88 -10.57 -9.58
CA LEU A 172 3.23 -10.11 -9.97
C LEU A 172 4.28 -11.23 -9.96
N GLN A 173 3.88 -12.50 -10.10
CA GLN A 173 4.82 -13.64 -10.09
C GLN A 173 5.92 -13.50 -11.16
N GLY A 174 5.63 -12.89 -12.32
CA GLY A 174 6.64 -12.60 -13.36
C GLY A 174 7.59 -11.44 -13.07
N VAL A 175 7.30 -10.57 -12.08
CA VAL A 175 8.19 -9.45 -11.70
C VAL A 175 9.13 -9.84 -10.54
N ARG A 176 8.78 -10.90 -9.80
CA ARG A 176 9.54 -11.40 -8.64
C ARG A 176 10.61 -12.46 -8.98
N GLN A 177 10.73 -12.87 -10.25
CA GLN A 177 11.73 -13.84 -10.68
C GLN A 177 12.97 -13.14 -11.22
#